data_AF-A0A7Z9NTR9-F1
#
_entry.id   AF-A0A7Z9NTR9-F1
#
_cell.length_a   1.000
_cell.length_b   1.000
_cell.length_c   1.000
_cell.angle_alpha   90.00
_cell.angle_beta   90.00
_cell.angle_gamma   90.00
#
_symmetry.space_group_name_H-M   'P 1'
#
loop_
_entity.id
_entity.type
_entity.pdbx_description
1 polymer ?
#
loop_
_entity_poly.entity_id
_entity_poly.type
_entity_poly.pdbx_seq_one_letter_code
_entity_poly.pdbx_strand_id
1 'polypeptide(L)' 'MRIFSRSELEKTVKLDTDALSVVRNGFIALAENRVAMPPILSMEVAEHNGVVVLSEKGVH' A
#
# COMPACT_ATOMS: atom_id res chain seq x y z
N MET A 1 10.59 12.81 -7.07
CA MET A 1 10.10 12.15 -5.84
C MET A 1 9.00 13.01 -5.25
N ARG A 2 7.83 12.44 -4.92
CA ARG A 2 6.75 13.15 -4.23
C ARG A 2 6.57 12.53 -2.86
N ILE A 3 6.49 13.36 -1.82
CA ILE A 3 6.27 12.93 -0.43
C ILE A 3 4.97 13.58 0.00
N PHE A 4 4.08 12.78 0.59
CA PHE A 4 2.79 13.26 1.10
C PHE A 4 2.72 12.99 2.59
N SER A 5 2.26 13.98 3.35
CA SER A 5 1.90 13.83 4.74
C SER A 5 0.56 13.11 4.89
N ARG A 6 0.33 12.55 6.07
CA ARG A 6 -0.97 11.99 6.45
C ARG A 6 -2.12 12.98 6.22
N SER A 7 -1.93 14.25 6.57
CA SER A 7 -2.96 15.27 6.46
C SER A 7 -3.37 15.56 5.01
N GLU A 8 -2.44 15.43 4.06
CA GLU A 8 -2.71 15.57 2.63
C GLU A 8 -3.46 14.34 2.09
N LEU A 9 -3.08 13.13 2.55
CA LEU A 9 -3.77 11.90 2.17
C LEU A 9 -5.20 11.85 2.71
N GLU A 10 -5.43 12.18 3.98
CA GLU A 10 -6.77 12.16 4.60
C GLU A 10 -7.73 13.18 3.99
N LYS A 11 -7.22 14.30 3.44
CA LYS A 11 -8.03 15.27 2.70
C LYS A 11 -8.42 14.77 1.32
N THR A 12 -7.53 14.00 0.69
CA THR A 12 -7.65 13.59 -0.72
C THR A 12 -8.39 12.26 -0.89
N VAL A 13 -8.15 11.30 0.00
CA VAL A 13 -8.72 9.94 -0.09
C VAL A 13 -9.80 9.78 0.99
N LYS A 14 -11.04 9.55 0.56
CA LYS A 14 -12.18 9.26 1.45
C LYS A 14 -12.61 7.81 1.31
N LEU A 15 -13.39 7.32 2.27
CA LEU A 15 -14.08 6.04 2.14
C LEU A 15 -15.34 6.26 1.30
N ASP A 16 -15.19 6.13 -0.01
CA ASP A 16 -16.24 6.32 -1.01
C ASP A 16 -16.24 5.21 -2.06
N THR A 17 -17.16 5.28 -3.03
CA THR A 17 -17.30 4.27 -4.08
C THR A 17 -16.09 4.22 -5.01
N ASP A 18 -15.36 5.32 -5.16
CA ASP A 18 -14.16 5.38 -5.99
C ASP A 18 -13.03 4.61 -5.31
N ALA A 19 -12.78 4.87 -4.03
CA ALA A 19 -11.80 4.14 -3.23
C ALA A 19 -12.11 2.63 -3.21
N LEU A 20 -13.38 2.24 -3.00
CA LEU A 20 -13.80 0.85 -3.04
C LEU A 20 -13.58 0.20 -4.42
N SER A 21 -13.82 0.94 -5.50
CA SER A 21 -13.64 0.44 -6.87
C SER A 21 -12.17 0.27 -7.23
N VAL A 22 -11.30 1.18 -6.77
CA VAL A 22 -9.85 1.06 -6.95
C VAL A 22 -9.32 -0.20 -6.25
N VAL A 23 -9.72 -0.44 -5.00
CA VAL A 23 -9.31 -1.65 -4.25
C VAL A 23 -9.78 -2.92 -4.96
N ARG A 24 -11.07 -2.96 -5.36
CA ARG A 24 -11.65 -4.10 -6.11
C ARG A 24 -10.87 -4.39 -7.39
N ASN A 25 -10.59 -3.36 -8.18
CA ASN A 25 -9.86 -3.50 -9.44
C ASN A 25 -8.41 -3.94 -9.22
N GLY A 26 -7.78 -3.53 -8.11
CA GLY A 26 -6.47 -4.04 -7.69
C GLY A 26 -6.48 -5.55 -7.47
N PHE A 27 -7.48 -6.07 -6.76
CA PHE A 27 -7.64 -7.52 -6.55
C PHE A 27 -7.95 -8.28 -7.84
N ILE A 28 -8.78 -7.72 -8.73
CA ILE A 28 -9.03 -8.32 -10.06
C ILE A 28 -7.72 -8.42 -10.84
N ALA A 29 -6.94 -7.34 -10.89
CA ALA A 29 -5.65 -7.33 -11.59
C ALA A 29 -4.66 -8.33 -10.99
N LEU A 30 -4.66 -8.51 -9.66
CA LEU A 30 -3.85 -9.51 -8.98
C LEU A 30 -4.28 -10.94 -9.35
N ALA A 31 -5.59 -11.22 -9.34
CA ALA A 31 -6.13 -12.53 -9.70
C ALA A 31 -5.86 -12.89 -11.18
N GLU A 32 -5.81 -11.88 -12.05
CA GLU A 32 -5.49 -12.02 -13.48
C GLU A 32 -3.97 -12.04 -13.77
N ASN A 33 -3.11 -12.03 -12.74
CA ASN A 33 -1.65 -11.94 -12.86
C ASN A 33 -1.16 -10.72 -13.68
N ARG A 34 -1.94 -9.63 -13.73
CA ARG A 34 -1.57 -8.39 -14.42
C ARG A 34 -0.70 -7.46 -13.59
N VAL A 35 -0.54 -7.76 -12.29
CA VAL A 35 0.33 -7.03 -11.37
C VAL A 35 1.08 -8.03 -10.49
N ALA A 36 2.27 -7.64 -10.04
CA ALA A 36 3.02 -8.37 -9.03
C ALA A 36 2.84 -7.73 -7.66
N MET A 37 2.66 -8.54 -6.63
CA MET A 37 2.74 -8.10 -5.24
C MET A 37 4.15 -8.39 -4.73
N PRO A 38 5.01 -7.35 -4.59
CA PRO A 38 6.38 -7.55 -4.15
C PRO A 38 6.40 -8.07 -2.70
N PRO A 39 7.44 -8.83 -2.32
CA PRO A 39 7.61 -9.25 -0.94
C PRO A 39 7.74 -8.05 -0.01
N ILE A 40 7.21 -8.19 1.19
CA ILE A 40 7.32 -7.19 2.25
C ILE A 40 8.54 -7.53 3.11
N LEU A 41 9.42 -6.56 3.33
CA LEU A 41 10.48 -6.66 4.35
C LEU A 41 9.92 -6.15 5.67
N SER A 42 9.92 -7.00 6.68
CA SER A 42 9.45 -6.69 8.03
C SER A 42 10.58 -6.89 9.03
N MET A 43 10.76 -5.92 9.93
CA MET A 43 11.74 -5.95 11.02
C MET A 43 11.04 -5.62 12.33
N GLU A 44 11.14 -6.52 13.31
CA GLU A 44 10.69 -6.25 14.68
C GLU A 44 11.66 -5.32 15.40
N VAL A 45 11.11 -4.39 16.19
CA VAL A 45 11.86 -3.46 17.03
C VAL A 45 11.40 -3.66 18.47
N ALA A 46 12.03 -4.62 19.14
CA ALA A 46 11.60 -5.13 20.45
C ALA A 46 11.62 -4.03 21.54
N GLU A 47 12.59 -3.11 21.49
CA GLU A 47 12.75 -2.01 22.43
C GLU A 47 11.57 -1.02 22.43
N HIS A 48 10.76 -1.05 21.37
CA HIS A 48 9.59 -0.19 21.19
C HIS A 48 8.29 -0.97 21.03
N ASN A 49 8.31 -2.31 21.19
CA ASN A 49 7.18 -3.18 20.85
C ASN A 49 6.61 -2.86 19.45
N GLY A 50 7.50 -2.54 18.51
CA GLY A 50 7.14 -1.98 17.20
C GLY A 50 7.53 -2.89 16.05
N VAL A 51 6.95 -2.62 14.88
CA VAL A 51 7.34 -3.24 13.60
C VAL A 51 7.61 -2.17 12.56
N VAL A 52 8.72 -2.33 11.84
CA VAL A 52 9.05 -1.52 10.66
C VAL A 52 8.79 -2.36 9.42
N VAL A 53 8.01 -1.79 8.51
CA VAL A 53 7.58 -2.47 7.29
C VAL A 53 8.02 -1.65 6.07
N LEU A 54 8.73 -2.31 5.15
CA LEU A 54 9.17 -1.73 3.88
C LEU A 54 8.64 -2.58 2.73
N SER A 55 8.15 -1.92 1.69
CA SER A 55 7.74 -2.54 0.44
C SER A 55 8.52 -1.87 -0.69
N GLU A 56 9.29 -2.65 -1.44
CA GLU A 56 9.88 -2.17 -2.68
C GLU A 56 8.81 -2.11 -3.77
N LYS A 57 8.92 -1.15 -4.69
CA LYS A 57 8.10 -1.19 -5.90
C LYS A 57 8.56 -2.39 -6.74
N GLY A 58 7.64 -3.32 -7.00
CA GLY A 58 7.89 -4.43 -7.92
C GLY A 58 8.37 -3.88 -9.27
N VAL A 59 9.57 -4.30 -9.70
CA VAL A 59 10.12 -4.00 -11.02
C VAL A 59 9.71 -5.12 -11.95
N HIS A 60 8.66 -4.89 -12.75
CA HIS A 60 8.36 -5.64 -13.96
C HIS A 60 7.86 -4.67 -15.04
#